data_AF-A0A023G7G3-F1
#
_entry.id   AF-A0A023G7G3-F1
#
_cell.length_a   1.000
_cell.length_b   1.000
_cell.length_c   1.000
_cell.angle_alpha   90.00
_cell.angle_beta   90.00
_cell.angle_gamma   90.00
#
_symmetry.space_group_name_H-M   'P 1'
#
loop_
_entity.id
_entity.type
_entity.pdbx_description
1 polymer ?
#
loop_
_entity_poly.entity_id
_entity_poly.type
_entity_poly.pdbx_seq_one_letter_code
_entity_poly.pdbx_strand_id
1 'polypeptide(L)'
;AQAGLVEEMDSVLPGNLADTIKVTDKSNDSACYPLLGCFQSRDPLTVPLSFPDSPDKVNTSFPLYSRQNRDSPLQLDWRSRGRNERLNLFREHKPLKMIIHGWHERGDSEWVQEAKDLLLNLEDCNVIVVDWREGAEHGNYIRSAGNTALVGRQASLLLQHLLSIYRQTLSPEDVHVIGHSLGGQVSGFLGRHFLNQTGLRLGRITALDAAAPLFEDT
;
A
#
# COMPACT_ATOMS: atom_id res chain seq x y z
N ALA A 1 -15.07 7.73 31.73
CA ALA A 1 -15.50 7.72 30.31
C ALA A 1 -14.98 6.48 29.54
N GLN A 2 -14.64 5.39 30.23
CA GLN A 2 -13.93 4.23 29.66
C GLN A 2 -14.83 2.98 29.47
N ALA A 3 -16.11 3.09 29.83
CA ALA A 3 -17.08 2.00 29.74
C ALA A 3 -17.77 1.89 28.37
N GLY A 4 -17.71 2.95 27.54
CA GLY A 4 -18.39 2.98 26.23
C GLY A 4 -17.61 2.33 25.09
N LEU A 5 -16.27 2.26 25.17
CA LEU A 5 -15.43 1.66 24.12
C LEU A 5 -15.44 0.12 24.15
N VAL A 6 -15.76 -0.47 25.31
CA VAL A 6 -15.68 -1.92 25.52
C VAL A 6 -16.90 -2.63 24.91
N GLU A 7 -18.07 -1.99 24.89
CA GLU A 7 -19.30 -2.59 24.36
C GLU A 7 -19.36 -2.65 22.82
N GLU A 8 -18.67 -1.76 22.10
CA GLU A 8 -18.68 -1.79 20.62
C GLU A 8 -17.73 -2.86 20.03
N MET A 9 -16.64 -3.19 20.73
CA MET A 9 -15.64 -4.16 20.26
C MET A 9 -16.13 -5.62 20.29
N ASP A 10 -17.07 -5.95 21.18
CA ASP A 10 -17.62 -7.30 21.33
C ASP A 10 -18.56 -7.72 20.19
N SER A 11 -18.99 -6.76 19.35
CA SER A 11 -19.95 -7.02 18.25
C SER A 11 -19.30 -7.42 16.92
N VAL A 12 -17.99 -7.24 16.76
CA VAL A 12 -17.28 -7.38 15.46
C VAL A 12 -16.32 -8.58 15.42
N LEU A 13 -15.94 -9.15 16.56
CA LEU A 13 -14.96 -10.24 16.64
C LEU A 13 -15.50 -11.42 17.47
N PRO A 14 -15.64 -12.64 16.91
CA PRO A 14 -16.08 -13.79 17.68
C PRO A 14 -14.98 -14.24 18.65
N GLY A 15 -15.30 -14.20 19.95
CA GLY A 15 -14.51 -14.82 21.01
C GLY A 15 -13.52 -13.86 21.68
N ASN A 16 -13.51 -13.95 23.01
CA ASN A 16 -12.83 -13.10 23.99
C ASN A 16 -11.33 -12.84 23.74
N LEU A 17 -11.00 -11.98 22.77
CA LEU A 17 -9.66 -11.43 22.58
C LEU A 17 -9.42 -10.14 23.36
N ALA A 18 -10.50 -9.44 23.76
CA ALA A 18 -10.43 -8.20 24.53
C ALA A 18 -9.72 -8.39 25.89
N ASP A 19 -9.94 -9.53 26.56
CA ASP A 19 -9.25 -9.85 27.82
C ASP A 19 -7.79 -10.31 27.61
N THR A 20 -7.39 -10.61 26.38
CA THR A 20 -6.02 -11.07 26.05
C THR A 20 -5.10 -9.92 25.66
N ILE A 21 -5.64 -8.79 25.14
CA ILE A 21 -4.85 -7.65 24.70
C ILE A 21 -4.63 -6.68 25.86
N LYS A 22 -3.80 -7.09 26.83
CA LYS A 22 -3.02 -6.10 27.56
C LYS A 22 -1.92 -5.61 26.62
N VAL A 23 -2.01 -4.37 26.15
CA VAL A 23 -0.87 -3.68 25.53
C VAL A 23 0.22 -3.58 26.58
N THR A 24 1.05 -4.61 26.65
CA THR A 24 2.28 -4.63 27.42
C THR A 24 3.39 -4.90 26.44
N ASP A 25 3.82 -3.87 25.72
CA ASP A 25 5.18 -3.88 25.24
C ASP A 25 5.90 -2.53 25.44
N LYS A 26 6.93 -2.59 26.27
CA LYS A 26 7.89 -1.51 26.56
C LYS A 26 9.24 -1.78 25.88
N SER A 27 9.31 -2.72 24.94
CA SER A 27 10.53 -3.07 24.22
C SER A 27 10.89 -2.02 23.16
N ASN A 28 12.18 -1.97 22.83
CA ASN A 28 12.73 -1.26 21.67
C ASN A 28 12.63 -2.15 20.40
N ASP A 29 11.62 -3.01 20.33
CA ASP A 29 11.56 -4.02 19.27
C ASP A 29 11.41 -3.37 17.90
N SER A 30 12.11 -3.96 16.94
CA SER A 30 12.10 -3.50 15.57
C SER A 30 12.27 -4.65 14.60
N ALA A 31 11.59 -4.54 13.46
CA ALA A 31 11.81 -5.38 12.29
C ALA A 31 12.51 -4.55 11.23
N CYS A 32 13.69 -4.97 10.77
CA CYS A 32 14.45 -4.22 9.77
C CYS A 32 14.66 -5.08 8.52
N TYR A 33 14.41 -4.47 7.35
CA TYR A 33 14.62 -5.12 6.06
C TYR A 33 15.52 -4.28 5.16
N PRO A 34 16.39 -4.91 4.35
CA PRO A 34 17.18 -4.21 3.35
C PRO A 34 16.30 -3.31 2.46
N LEU A 35 16.80 -2.11 2.13
CA LEU A 35 16.14 -1.05 1.35
C LEU A 35 14.90 -0.40 2.00
N LEU A 36 14.24 -1.08 2.93
CA LEU A 36 13.03 -0.59 3.61
C LEU A 36 13.33 0.00 4.99
N GLY A 37 14.53 -0.20 5.54
CA GLY A 37 14.86 0.28 6.88
C GLY A 37 14.09 -0.49 7.95
N CYS A 38 13.86 0.16 9.10
CA CYS A 38 13.24 -0.46 10.27
C CYS A 38 11.79 -0.02 10.49
N PHE A 39 11.01 -0.91 11.10
CA PHE A 39 9.66 -0.71 11.62
C PHE A 39 9.76 -0.86 13.13
N GLN A 40 9.27 0.12 13.91
CA GLN A 40 9.43 0.18 15.38
C GLN A 40 8.08 0.45 16.04
N SER A 41 7.83 -0.06 17.25
CA SER A 41 6.52 0.06 17.95
C SER A 41 6.04 1.49 18.26
N ARG A 42 6.87 2.51 18.04
CA ARG A 42 6.52 3.94 18.15
C ARG A 42 6.62 4.69 16.82
N ASP A 43 6.91 3.98 15.74
CA ASP A 43 6.88 4.55 14.41
C ASP A 43 5.40 4.74 14.04
N PRO A 44 4.95 5.96 13.69
CA PRO A 44 3.62 6.18 13.12
C PRO A 44 3.38 5.40 11.81
N LEU A 45 4.40 4.68 11.33
CA LEU A 45 4.37 3.75 10.22
C LEU A 45 4.22 2.27 10.66
N THR A 46 3.72 1.98 11.86
CA THR A 46 3.43 0.61 12.32
C THR A 46 2.07 0.51 12.97
N VAL A 47 1.34 -0.57 12.70
CA VAL A 47 0.13 -0.86 13.47
C VAL A 47 0.55 -1.36 14.86
N PRO A 48 -0.22 -1.04 15.92
CA PRO A 48 0.23 -1.26 17.31
C PRO A 48 0.48 -2.73 17.70
N LEU A 49 -0.07 -3.70 16.95
CA LEU A 49 -0.17 -5.10 17.38
C LEU A 49 0.69 -6.08 16.57
N SER A 50 1.37 -5.66 15.50
CA SER A 50 2.28 -6.55 14.74
C SER A 50 3.28 -5.78 13.88
N PHE A 51 4.52 -6.27 13.86
CA PHE A 51 5.46 -5.92 12.80
C PHE A 51 5.06 -6.56 11.46
N PRO A 52 5.42 -5.94 10.32
CA PRO A 52 5.22 -6.56 9.03
C PRO A 52 6.04 -7.86 8.88
N ASP A 53 5.58 -8.73 8.00
CA ASP A 53 6.34 -9.87 7.51
C ASP A 53 7.54 -9.45 6.66
N SER A 54 8.44 -10.40 6.33
CA SER A 54 9.52 -10.09 5.40
C SER A 54 9.00 -9.74 4.00
N PRO A 55 9.72 -8.89 3.23
CA PRO A 55 9.34 -8.53 1.87
C PRO A 55 9.13 -9.74 0.94
N ASP A 56 9.89 -10.82 1.15
CA ASP A 56 9.79 -12.05 0.35
C ASP A 56 8.55 -12.87 0.72
N LYS A 57 8.06 -12.75 1.96
CA LYS A 57 6.81 -13.38 2.39
C LYS A 57 5.58 -12.58 1.96
N VAL A 58 5.62 -11.25 2.07
CA VAL A 58 4.54 -10.37 1.58
C VAL A 58 4.45 -10.43 0.05
N ASN A 59 5.61 -10.63 -0.61
CA ASN A 59 5.74 -10.86 -2.05
C ASN A 59 4.99 -9.85 -2.93
N THR A 60 5.07 -8.56 -2.57
CA THR A 60 4.41 -7.49 -3.31
C THR A 60 4.94 -7.40 -4.74
N SER A 61 4.03 -7.36 -5.71
CA SER A 61 4.31 -7.15 -7.13
C SER A 61 3.62 -5.90 -7.67
N PHE A 62 4.16 -5.37 -8.77
CA PHE A 62 3.76 -4.08 -9.34
C PHE A 62 3.57 -4.18 -10.87
N PRO A 63 2.54 -4.89 -11.34
CA PRO A 63 2.18 -4.89 -12.75
C PRO A 63 1.75 -3.49 -13.23
N LEU A 64 2.42 -3.02 -14.28
CA LEU A 64 2.16 -1.75 -14.97
C LEU A 64 1.38 -1.99 -16.26
N TYR A 65 0.24 -1.32 -16.34
CA TYR A 65 -0.71 -1.34 -17.45
C TYR A 65 -0.78 0.04 -18.11
N SER A 66 -1.12 0.01 -19.39
CA SER A 66 -1.46 1.16 -20.22
C SER A 66 -2.46 0.70 -21.29
N ARG A 67 -2.94 1.63 -22.12
CA ARG A 67 -3.76 1.26 -23.28
C ARG A 67 -3.07 0.29 -24.25
N GLN A 68 -1.73 0.25 -24.28
CA GLN A 68 -0.95 -0.57 -25.20
C GLN A 68 -0.70 -1.99 -24.70
N ASN A 69 -0.81 -2.24 -23.39
CA ASN A 69 -0.45 -3.51 -22.75
C ASN A 69 -1.46 -3.92 -21.67
N ARG A 70 -2.75 -3.85 -22.01
CA ARG A 70 -3.88 -4.08 -21.09
C ARG A 70 -3.90 -5.48 -20.47
N ASP A 71 -3.58 -6.50 -21.27
CA ASP A 71 -3.66 -7.90 -20.87
C ASP A 71 -2.29 -8.51 -20.50
N SER A 72 -1.21 -7.81 -20.85
CA SER A 72 0.17 -8.25 -20.63
C SER A 72 0.98 -7.15 -19.94
N PRO A 73 0.83 -6.98 -18.62
CA PRO A 73 1.47 -5.89 -17.90
C PRO A 73 3.00 -6.03 -17.90
N LEU A 74 3.68 -4.89 -17.81
CA LEU A 74 5.11 -4.86 -17.51
C LEU A 74 5.30 -5.00 -16.00
N GLN A 75 6.07 -5.99 -15.56
CA GLN A 75 6.36 -6.15 -14.13
C GLN A 75 7.43 -5.14 -13.69
N LEU A 76 7.08 -4.28 -12.73
CA LEU A 76 8.02 -3.35 -12.12
C LEU A 76 8.67 -3.98 -10.88
N ASP A 77 9.98 -3.76 -10.74
CA ASP A 77 10.72 -4.18 -9.56
C ASP A 77 11.06 -2.95 -8.71
N TRP A 78 10.49 -2.89 -7.51
CA TRP A 78 10.74 -1.84 -6.53
C TRP A 78 12.16 -1.87 -5.96
N ARG A 79 12.88 -3.00 -6.10
CA ARG A 79 14.29 -3.14 -5.69
C ARG A 79 15.24 -2.58 -6.76
N SER A 80 14.78 -2.46 -8.01
CA SER A 80 15.60 -1.98 -9.11
C SER A 80 15.87 -0.48 -9.01
N ARG A 81 17.13 -0.10 -9.22
CA ARG A 81 17.61 1.29 -9.23
C ARG A 81 18.00 1.78 -10.62
N GLY A 82 17.81 0.95 -11.66
CA GLY A 82 18.18 1.26 -13.03
C GLY A 82 17.01 1.81 -13.85
N ARG A 83 17.34 2.43 -15.00
CA ARG A 83 16.36 2.73 -16.06
C ARG A 83 16.07 1.44 -16.82
N ASN A 84 14.83 1.00 -16.81
CA ASN A 84 14.40 -0.10 -17.68
C ASN A 84 14.03 0.49 -19.05
N GLU A 85 14.76 0.13 -20.10
CA GLU A 85 14.53 0.64 -21.46
C GLU A 85 13.13 0.31 -21.99
N ARG A 86 12.43 -0.68 -21.41
CA ARG A 86 11.04 -1.04 -21.75
C ARG A 86 9.99 -0.08 -21.20
N LEU A 87 10.37 0.87 -20.34
CA LEU A 87 9.45 1.86 -19.76
C LEU A 87 9.23 3.07 -20.68
N ASN A 88 9.08 2.81 -21.98
CA ASN A 88 8.66 3.83 -22.96
C ASN A 88 7.29 4.45 -22.58
N LEU A 89 6.51 3.77 -21.75
CA LEU A 89 5.23 4.23 -21.21
C LEU A 89 5.30 5.55 -20.43
N PHE A 90 6.48 5.94 -19.94
CA PHE A 90 6.69 7.21 -19.24
C PHE A 90 7.41 8.27 -20.10
N ARG A 91 7.56 8.08 -21.42
CA ARG A 91 8.18 9.08 -22.32
C ARG A 91 7.28 10.23 -22.70
N GLU A 92 5.98 10.06 -22.52
CA GLU A 92 4.97 11.09 -22.72
C GLU A 92 4.39 11.47 -21.36
N HIS A 93 3.92 12.71 -21.23
CA HIS A 93 3.25 13.14 -20.02
C HIS A 93 1.89 12.47 -19.91
N LYS A 94 1.75 11.58 -18.93
CA LYS A 94 0.54 10.81 -18.65
C LYS A 94 0.33 10.68 -17.15
N PRO A 95 -0.91 10.85 -16.66
CA PRO A 95 -1.22 10.59 -15.27
C PRO A 95 -0.86 9.16 -14.87
N LEU A 96 -0.44 8.99 -13.61
CA LEU A 96 -0.15 7.69 -13.03
C LEU A 96 -1.21 7.37 -11.97
N LYS A 97 -1.94 6.28 -12.16
CA LYS A 97 -2.88 5.75 -11.17
C LYS A 97 -2.27 4.54 -10.48
N MET A 98 -2.40 4.44 -9.18
CA MET A 98 -2.01 3.26 -8.41
C MET A 98 -3.25 2.66 -7.75
N ILE A 99 -3.59 1.41 -8.06
CA ILE A 99 -4.73 0.70 -7.45
C ILE A 99 -4.18 -0.29 -6.42
N ILE A 100 -4.71 -0.25 -5.20
CA ILE A 100 -4.24 -1.07 -4.08
C ILE A 100 -5.44 -1.83 -3.50
N HIS A 101 -5.39 -3.16 -3.57
CA HIS A 101 -6.43 -4.01 -3.01
C HIS A 101 -6.30 -4.14 -1.49
N GLY A 102 -7.35 -4.70 -0.86
CA GLY A 102 -7.47 -4.90 0.58
C GLY A 102 -7.23 -6.34 1.02
N TRP A 103 -7.77 -6.65 2.21
CA TRP A 103 -7.66 -7.95 2.88
C TRP A 103 -8.42 -9.04 2.11
N HIS A 104 -7.85 -10.25 1.98
CA HIS A 104 -8.42 -11.35 1.18
C HIS A 104 -8.64 -11.05 -0.31
N GLU A 105 -8.10 -9.94 -0.81
CA GLU A 105 -8.16 -9.56 -2.22
C GLU A 105 -6.80 -9.77 -2.89
N ARG A 106 -6.80 -9.65 -4.21
CA ARG A 106 -5.63 -9.91 -5.06
C ARG A 106 -5.57 -8.84 -6.15
N GLY A 107 -4.40 -8.65 -6.74
CA GLY A 107 -4.27 -7.75 -7.89
C GLY A 107 -5.10 -8.16 -9.12
N ASP A 108 -5.50 -9.43 -9.22
CA ASP A 108 -6.35 -9.99 -10.28
C ASP A 108 -7.82 -10.14 -9.89
N SER A 109 -8.24 -9.62 -8.73
CA SER A 109 -9.65 -9.53 -8.36
C SER A 109 -10.45 -8.74 -9.40
N GLU A 110 -11.69 -9.17 -9.66
CA GLU A 110 -12.57 -8.61 -10.71
C GLU A 110 -12.65 -7.08 -10.62
N TRP A 111 -12.97 -6.53 -9.45
CA TRP A 111 -13.09 -5.08 -9.28
C TRP A 111 -11.78 -4.32 -9.56
N VAL A 112 -10.61 -4.92 -9.26
CA VAL A 112 -9.30 -4.29 -9.51
C VAL A 112 -9.06 -4.20 -11.02
N GLN A 113 -9.34 -5.30 -11.74
CA GLN A 113 -9.18 -5.35 -13.19
C GLN A 113 -10.20 -4.46 -13.91
N GLU A 114 -11.46 -4.48 -13.48
CA GLU A 114 -12.49 -3.58 -13.99
C GLU A 114 -12.13 -2.11 -13.77
N ALA A 115 -11.71 -1.74 -12.54
CA ALA A 115 -11.28 -0.37 -12.24
C ALA A 115 -10.08 0.06 -13.10
N LYS A 116 -9.09 -0.81 -13.27
CA LYS A 116 -7.95 -0.60 -14.18
C LYS A 116 -8.42 -0.35 -15.62
N ASP A 117 -9.29 -1.21 -16.16
CA ASP A 117 -9.77 -1.08 -17.53
C ASP A 117 -10.64 0.17 -17.73
N LEU A 118 -11.48 0.52 -16.75
CA LEU A 118 -12.26 1.75 -16.77
C LEU A 118 -11.37 2.99 -16.78
N LEU A 119 -10.34 3.05 -15.93
CA LEU A 119 -9.38 4.15 -15.91
C LEU A 119 -8.66 4.31 -17.26
N LEU A 120 -8.20 3.19 -17.83
CA LEU A 120 -7.54 3.18 -19.14
C LEU A 120 -8.48 3.55 -20.29
N ASN A 121 -9.78 3.31 -20.16
CA ASN A 121 -10.79 3.75 -21.14
C ASN A 121 -11.07 5.24 -21.03
N LEU A 122 -11.17 5.78 -19.81
CA LEU A 122 -11.51 7.17 -19.56
C LEU A 122 -10.37 8.14 -19.88
N GLU A 123 -9.13 7.76 -19.60
CA GLU A 123 -7.96 8.64 -19.71
C GLU A 123 -6.78 7.88 -20.32
N ASP A 124 -5.93 8.57 -21.10
CA ASP A 124 -4.64 8.00 -21.52
C ASP A 124 -3.65 8.10 -20.36
N CYS A 125 -3.74 7.14 -19.45
CA CYS A 125 -2.95 7.06 -18.23
C CYS A 125 -2.16 5.76 -18.15
N ASN A 126 -1.23 5.74 -17.21
CA ASN A 126 -0.56 4.52 -16.76
C ASN A 126 -1.21 4.05 -15.45
N VAL A 127 -1.42 2.75 -15.30
CA VAL A 127 -2.00 2.15 -14.09
C VAL A 127 -1.03 1.13 -13.51
N ILE A 128 -0.63 1.31 -12.26
CA ILE A 128 0.09 0.30 -11.49
C ILE A 128 -0.91 -0.36 -10.55
N VAL A 129 -1.06 -1.67 -10.62
CA VAL A 129 -1.74 -2.42 -9.56
C VAL A 129 -0.68 -2.81 -8.53
N VAL A 130 -0.94 -2.52 -7.25
CA VAL A 130 -0.12 -2.95 -6.12
C VAL A 130 -0.71 -4.25 -5.59
N ASP A 131 -0.12 -5.36 -6.01
CA ASP A 131 -0.59 -6.70 -5.69
C ASP A 131 0.24 -7.29 -4.56
N TRP A 132 -0.34 -7.32 -3.38
CA TRP A 132 0.26 -7.82 -2.14
C TRP A 132 -0.53 -9.02 -1.59
N ARG A 133 -1.13 -9.81 -2.49
CA ARG A 133 -2.00 -10.96 -2.16
C ARG A 133 -1.43 -11.86 -1.06
N GLU A 134 -0.15 -12.24 -1.09
CA GLU A 134 0.43 -13.15 -0.10
C GLU A 134 0.52 -12.52 1.31
N GLY A 135 0.65 -11.18 1.39
CA GLY A 135 0.60 -10.44 2.64
C GLY A 135 -0.82 -10.04 3.08
N ALA A 136 -1.76 -10.00 2.14
CA ALA A 136 -3.17 -9.69 2.36
C ALA A 136 -4.00 -10.94 2.69
N GLU A 137 -3.56 -12.09 2.22
CA GLU A 137 -4.22 -13.38 2.32
C GLU A 137 -3.56 -14.16 3.44
N HIS A 138 -4.23 -14.26 4.59
CA HIS A 138 -4.15 -15.31 5.61
C HIS A 138 -5.04 -14.91 6.79
N GLY A 139 -5.66 -15.88 7.46
CA GLY A 139 -6.70 -15.72 8.49
C GLY A 139 -6.31 -14.97 9.78
N ASN A 140 -5.29 -14.12 9.75
CA ASN A 140 -4.91 -13.23 10.83
C ASN A 140 -4.91 -11.78 10.33
N TYR A 141 -6.02 -11.08 10.59
CA TYR A 141 -6.21 -9.67 10.25
C TYR A 141 -5.11 -8.76 10.82
N ILE A 142 -4.65 -9.02 12.05
CA ILE A 142 -3.60 -8.23 12.71
C ILE A 142 -2.30 -8.27 11.90
N ARG A 143 -1.96 -9.44 11.34
CA ARG A 143 -0.77 -9.61 10.50
C ARG A 143 -0.90 -8.88 9.17
N SER A 144 -2.06 -8.99 8.51
CA SER A 144 -2.32 -8.27 7.25
C SER A 144 -2.31 -6.74 7.45
N ALA A 145 -2.85 -6.25 8.57
CA ALA A 145 -2.73 -4.86 8.97
C ALA A 145 -1.26 -4.46 9.25
N GLY A 146 -0.46 -5.34 9.85
CA GLY A 146 1.00 -5.23 9.97
C GLY A 146 1.69 -4.95 8.63
N ASN A 147 1.31 -5.73 7.62
CA ASN A 147 1.92 -5.69 6.29
C ASN A 147 1.62 -4.39 5.53
N THR A 148 0.54 -3.65 5.85
CA THR A 148 0.17 -2.45 5.08
C THR A 148 1.26 -1.38 5.10
N ALA A 149 1.97 -1.25 6.22
CA ALA A 149 3.10 -0.35 6.36
C ALA A 149 4.26 -0.69 5.42
N LEU A 150 4.59 -1.98 5.33
CA LEU A 150 5.65 -2.48 4.45
C LEU A 150 5.28 -2.29 2.99
N VAL A 151 4.06 -2.64 2.59
CA VAL A 151 3.57 -2.49 1.23
C VAL A 151 3.57 -1.00 0.83
N GLY A 152 3.12 -0.11 1.73
CA GLY A 152 3.15 1.33 1.50
C GLY A 152 4.57 1.86 1.29
N ARG A 153 5.54 1.37 2.07
CA ARG A 153 6.95 1.74 1.91
C ARG A 153 7.55 1.23 0.59
N GLN A 154 7.25 -0.02 0.19
CA GLN A 154 7.67 -0.57 -1.11
C GLN A 154 7.11 0.24 -2.29
N ALA A 155 5.81 0.53 -2.26
CA ALA A 155 5.15 1.32 -3.29
C ALA A 155 5.70 2.75 -3.36
N SER A 156 6.01 3.36 -2.22
CA SER A 156 6.65 4.68 -2.13
C SER A 156 8.06 4.67 -2.74
N LEU A 157 8.87 3.65 -2.47
CA LEU A 157 10.22 3.53 -3.06
C LEU A 157 10.17 3.37 -4.58
N LEU A 158 9.25 2.54 -5.08
CA LEU A 158 9.02 2.40 -6.52
C LEU A 158 8.63 3.74 -7.14
N LEU A 159 7.68 4.45 -6.54
CA LEU A 159 7.22 5.74 -7.05
C LEU A 159 8.32 6.80 -7.06
N GLN A 160 9.11 6.89 -5.98
CA GLN A 160 10.28 7.77 -5.92
C GLN A 160 11.27 7.46 -7.05
N HIS A 161 11.51 6.17 -7.31
CA HIS A 161 12.39 5.74 -8.40
C HIS A 161 11.85 6.17 -9.77
N LEU A 162 10.57 5.93 -10.04
CA LEU A 162 9.92 6.35 -11.30
C LEU A 162 9.99 7.87 -11.50
N LEU A 163 9.62 8.65 -10.48
CA LEU A 163 9.71 10.12 -10.53
C LEU A 163 11.14 10.61 -10.73
N SER A 164 12.13 9.93 -10.14
CA SER A 164 13.54 10.30 -10.33
C SER A 164 14.02 10.11 -11.78
N ILE A 165 13.57 9.04 -12.44
CA ILE A 165 13.97 8.72 -13.82
C ILE A 165 13.18 9.57 -14.83
N TYR A 166 11.89 9.79 -14.58
CA TYR A 166 10.93 10.37 -15.52
C TYR A 166 10.48 11.78 -15.12
N ARG A 167 11.29 12.51 -14.35
CA ARG A 167 10.98 13.88 -13.88
C ARG A 167 10.58 14.92 -14.95
N GLN A 168 10.79 14.63 -16.23
CA GLN A 168 10.40 15.51 -17.35
C GLN A 168 8.94 15.30 -17.79
N THR A 169 8.36 14.16 -17.44
CA THR A 169 7.06 13.69 -17.96
C THR A 169 6.14 13.17 -16.88
N LEU A 170 6.65 12.90 -15.67
CA LEU A 170 5.88 12.48 -14.51
C LEU A 170 6.28 13.34 -13.30
N SER A 171 5.31 13.99 -12.68
CA SER A 171 5.47 14.74 -11.43
C SER A 171 4.54 14.21 -10.33
N PRO A 172 4.78 14.53 -9.05
CA PRO A 172 3.96 14.03 -7.95
C PRO A 172 2.47 14.39 -8.06
N GLU A 173 2.14 15.55 -8.64
CA GLU A 173 0.76 16.01 -8.87
C GLU A 173 -0.01 15.15 -9.89
N ASP A 174 0.69 14.44 -10.76
CA ASP A 174 0.08 13.51 -11.73
C ASP A 174 -0.34 12.18 -11.10
N VAL A 175 0.07 11.94 -9.85
CA VAL A 175 -0.10 10.65 -9.17
C VAL A 175 -1.42 10.63 -8.40
N HIS A 176 -2.24 9.61 -8.69
CA HIS A 176 -3.45 9.29 -7.95
C HIS A 176 -3.39 7.87 -7.39
N VAL A 177 -3.37 7.75 -6.07
CA VAL A 177 -3.44 6.46 -5.37
C VAL A 177 -4.89 6.16 -4.99
N ILE A 178 -5.36 4.95 -5.28
CA ILE A 178 -6.70 4.45 -4.98
C ILE A 178 -6.53 3.17 -4.18
N GLY A 179 -6.99 3.15 -2.94
CA GLY A 179 -6.87 1.99 -2.06
C GLY A 179 -8.21 1.59 -1.48
N HIS A 180 -8.54 0.30 -1.53
CA HIS A 180 -9.76 -0.26 -0.91
C HIS A 180 -9.45 -0.95 0.41
N SER A 181 -10.27 -0.76 1.46
CA SER A 181 -10.12 -1.46 2.74
C SER A 181 -8.71 -1.28 3.34
N LEU A 182 -7.96 -2.37 3.62
CA LEU A 182 -6.55 -2.30 4.03
C LEU A 182 -5.65 -1.60 2.99
N GLY A 183 -6.00 -1.66 1.70
CA GLY A 183 -5.33 -0.88 0.65
C GLY A 183 -5.47 0.63 0.81
N GLY A 184 -6.54 1.10 1.46
CA GLY A 184 -6.68 2.49 1.89
C GLY A 184 -5.59 2.88 2.89
N GLN A 185 -5.31 2.01 3.85
CA GLN A 185 -4.23 2.21 4.84
C GLN A 185 -2.85 2.13 4.19
N VAL A 186 -2.63 1.18 3.27
CA VAL A 186 -1.42 1.14 2.42
C VAL A 186 -1.20 2.48 1.71
N SER A 187 -2.26 3.08 1.17
CA SER A 187 -2.20 4.37 0.48
C SER A 187 -1.74 5.49 1.43
N GLY A 188 -2.23 5.48 2.67
CA GLY A 188 -1.79 6.40 3.73
C GLY A 188 -0.31 6.25 4.05
N PHE A 189 0.17 5.01 4.28
CA PHE A 189 1.59 4.74 4.54
C PHE A 189 2.49 5.13 3.37
N LEU A 190 2.06 4.83 2.14
CA LEU A 190 2.74 5.24 0.90
C LEU A 190 2.92 6.75 0.87
N GLY A 191 1.81 7.50 1.01
CA GLY A 191 1.82 8.96 0.97
C GLY A 191 2.68 9.58 2.09
N ARG A 192 2.57 9.05 3.31
CA ARG A 192 3.37 9.50 4.46
C ARG A 192 4.86 9.28 4.24
N HIS A 193 5.24 8.06 3.84
CA HIS A 193 6.63 7.74 3.56
C HIS A 193 7.18 8.58 2.40
N PHE A 194 6.39 8.76 1.33
CA PHE A 194 6.78 9.59 0.20
C PHE A 194 7.03 11.05 0.61
N LEU A 195 6.13 11.64 1.39
CA LEU A 195 6.28 13.00 1.90
C LEU A 195 7.53 13.13 2.78
N ASN A 196 7.75 12.17 3.68
CA ASN A 196 8.90 12.21 4.59
C ASN A 196 10.24 12.10 3.84
N GLN A 197 10.32 11.30 2.77
CA GLN A 197 11.55 11.10 2.00
C GLN A 197 11.83 12.22 0.99
N THR A 198 10.79 12.83 0.42
CA THR A 198 10.93 13.77 -0.71
C THR A 198 10.60 15.22 -0.37
N GLY A 199 9.84 15.46 0.70
CA GLY A 199 9.23 16.76 0.99
C GLY A 199 8.06 17.14 0.08
N LEU A 200 7.63 16.25 -0.82
CA LEU A 200 6.59 16.49 -1.82
C LEU A 200 5.30 15.74 -1.48
N ARG A 201 4.16 16.27 -1.94
CA ARG A 201 2.84 15.63 -1.79
C ARG A 201 2.41 14.99 -3.10
N LEU A 202 1.72 13.86 -3.00
CA LEU A 202 1.04 13.26 -4.15
C LEU A 202 -0.18 14.07 -4.54
N GLY A 203 -0.55 14.05 -5.82
CA GLY A 203 -1.70 14.77 -6.35
C GLY A 203 -3.01 14.37 -5.68
N ARG A 204 -3.24 13.05 -5.51
CA ARG A 204 -4.46 12.56 -4.86
C ARG A 204 -4.29 11.19 -4.21
N ILE A 205 -4.95 11.00 -3.07
CA ILE A 205 -5.25 9.69 -2.48
C ILE A 205 -6.77 9.55 -2.34
N THR A 206 -7.31 8.42 -2.78
CA THR A 206 -8.71 8.03 -2.57
C THR A 206 -8.72 6.72 -1.81
N ALA A 207 -9.24 6.73 -0.58
CA ALA A 207 -9.44 5.53 0.20
C ALA A 207 -10.92 5.12 0.12
N LEU A 208 -11.19 3.98 -0.51
CA LEU A 208 -12.51 3.40 -0.69
C LEU A 208 -12.80 2.50 0.52
N ASP A 209 -13.66 2.97 1.42
CA ASP A 209 -14.04 2.26 2.65
C ASP A 209 -12.81 1.79 3.45
N ALA A 210 -11.97 2.75 3.87
CA ALA A 210 -10.72 2.46 4.56
C ALA A 210 -10.96 1.66 5.85
N ALA A 211 -10.19 0.59 6.05
CA ALA A 211 -10.38 -0.28 7.21
C ALA A 211 -10.15 0.47 8.53
N ALA A 212 -11.12 0.42 9.43
CA ALA A 212 -11.07 1.05 10.75
C ALA A 212 -10.36 0.21 11.84
N PRO A 213 -10.56 -1.12 11.95
CA PRO A 213 -9.95 -1.89 13.02
C PRO A 213 -8.42 -1.83 12.97
N LEU A 214 -7.81 -1.44 14.09
CA LEU A 214 -6.37 -1.14 14.28
C LEU A 214 -5.87 0.20 13.72
N PHE A 215 -6.76 1.09 13.24
CA PHE A 215 -6.39 2.38 12.63
C PHE A 215 -7.20 3.58 13.13
N GLU A 216 -8.45 3.40 13.57
CA GLU A 216 -9.37 4.52 13.86
C GLU A 216 -8.92 5.43 15.02
N ASP A 217 -8.12 4.90 15.95
CA ASP A 217 -7.63 5.61 17.15
C ASP A 217 -6.09 5.61 17.28
N THR A 218 -5.36 5.46 16.17
CA THR A 218 -3.88 5.48 16.15
C THR A 218 -3.30 6.82 15.72
#